data_AF-A0A7X4CKH7-F1
#
_entry.id   AF-A0A7X4CKH7-F1
#
_cell.length_a   1.000
_cell.length_b   1.000
_cell.length_c   1.000
_cell.angle_alpha   90.00
_cell.angle_beta   90.00
_cell.angle_gamma   90.00
#
_symmetry.space_group_name_H-M   'P 1'
#
loop_
_entity.id
_entity.type
_entity.pdbx_description
1 polymer ?
#
loop_
_entity_poly.entity_id
_entity_poly.type
_entity_poly.pdbx_seq_one_letter_code
_entity_poly.pdbx_strand_id
1 'polypeptide(L)'
;DRLIPLETRGATIAVGFRGPVAEDLQNWSFWSLPLEGSGQHPRLPWGRYFQLRVQLETDGLWEFARLDSLQIEIAPLLADRVVGEIVLAEEPHPQGGQVRVPAGAKTPFTYDLGVEFASADRIGCDAVRISAPAEATFSYLEMGDPLSAVEPDSLLREASGFVVFLPRPLHPSGDQRLRIGLEAVLYGEAGEFGGEVFNRHEPSLLQRVEGGDVSVELGSNQLLVVASAASTGGVLGDVEAGNGAFTPQGDGINDLLSIQYTLFRVRESSQVQVGLYALDGRPVWQAQPSVQGAGRHAVHWDGRDAAGQLVRPGVYLARVEVETDQGRAVRLQPVAVIY
;
A
#
# COMPACT_ATOMS: atom_id res chain seq x y z
N ASP A 1 38.72 -4.81 6.40
CA ASP A 1 39.01 -5.42 5.08
C ASP A 1 38.24 -4.73 3.97
N ARG A 2 38.88 -4.64 2.81
CA ARG A 2 38.56 -3.73 1.70
C ARG A 2 37.30 -4.16 0.95
N LEU A 3 36.46 -3.18 0.58
CA LEU A 3 35.45 -3.29 -0.48
C LEU A 3 36.11 -3.85 -1.75
N ILE A 4 35.74 -5.07 -2.14
CA ILE A 4 36.20 -5.69 -3.39
C ILE A 4 35.22 -5.25 -4.48
N PRO A 5 35.68 -4.62 -5.58
CA PRO A 5 34.83 -4.33 -6.72
C PRO A 5 34.41 -5.64 -7.41
N LEU A 6 33.11 -5.82 -7.67
CA LEU A 6 32.61 -6.93 -8.48
C LEU A 6 33.06 -6.75 -9.93
N GLU A 7 33.82 -7.72 -10.44
CA GLU A 7 34.29 -7.75 -11.83
C GLU A 7 33.12 -8.01 -12.80
N THR A 8 32.83 -7.05 -13.67
CA THR A 8 31.95 -7.26 -14.82
C THR A 8 32.64 -8.21 -15.81
N ARG A 9 32.05 -9.38 -16.09
CA ARG A 9 32.57 -10.31 -17.12
C ARG A 9 32.71 -9.59 -18.46
N GLY A 10 33.94 -9.41 -18.93
CA GLY A 10 34.27 -8.89 -20.26
C GLY A 10 35.07 -7.58 -20.31
N ALA A 11 35.43 -6.98 -19.16
CA ALA A 11 36.21 -5.74 -19.16
C ALA A 11 37.73 -5.99 -19.20
N THR A 12 38.42 -5.45 -20.20
CA THR A 12 39.89 -5.38 -20.24
C THR A 12 40.38 -4.43 -19.14
N ILE A 13 40.97 -4.96 -18.07
CA ILE A 13 41.43 -4.18 -16.93
C ILE A 13 42.74 -3.46 -17.29
N ALA A 14 42.66 -2.16 -17.56
CA ALA A 14 43.82 -1.28 -17.54
C ALA A 14 44.20 -0.99 -16.07
N VAL A 15 45.48 -1.11 -15.72
CA VAL A 15 45.99 -0.81 -14.37
C VAL A 15 45.65 0.63 -14.01
N GLY A 16 44.87 0.83 -12.95
CA GLY A 16 44.41 2.15 -12.47
C GLY A 16 42.94 2.46 -12.72
N PHE A 17 42.21 1.63 -13.47
CA PHE A 17 40.77 1.79 -13.67
C PHE A 17 40.01 1.22 -12.46
N ARG A 18 39.47 2.09 -11.60
CA ARG A 18 38.41 1.69 -10.67
C ARG A 18 37.12 1.69 -11.48
N GLY A 19 36.47 0.53 -11.58
CA GLY A 19 35.15 0.43 -12.21
C GLY A 19 34.13 1.38 -11.57
N PRO A 20 32.98 1.64 -12.23
CA PRO A 20 31.95 2.50 -11.67
C PRO A 20 31.53 1.98 -10.30
N VAL A 21 31.30 2.89 -9.35
CA VAL A 21 30.71 2.55 -8.06
C VAL A 21 29.26 2.14 -8.33
N ALA A 22 28.99 0.84 -8.26
CA ALA A 22 27.65 0.28 -8.37
C ALA A 22 27.10 0.00 -6.97
N GLU A 23 25.77 0.10 -6.81
CA GLU A 23 25.13 -0.30 -5.56
C GLU A 23 25.22 -1.82 -5.38
N ASP A 24 25.54 -2.24 -4.16
CA ASP A 24 25.58 -3.65 -3.79
C ASP A 24 24.17 -4.12 -3.44
N LEU A 25 23.44 -4.57 -4.46
CA LEU A 25 22.09 -5.10 -4.34
C LEU A 25 22.02 -6.52 -3.75
N GLN A 26 23.16 -7.14 -3.41
CA GLN A 26 23.20 -8.49 -2.83
C GLN A 26 23.26 -8.46 -1.31
N ASN A 27 24.05 -7.55 -0.73
CA ASN A 27 24.27 -7.51 0.72
C ASN A 27 23.59 -6.32 1.42
N TRP A 28 23.19 -5.30 0.65
CA TRP A 28 22.53 -4.11 1.19
C TRP A 28 21.11 -4.00 0.66
N SER A 29 20.22 -3.54 1.54
CA SER A 29 18.91 -3.05 1.10
C SER A 29 19.08 -1.76 0.30
N PHE A 30 18.02 -1.38 -0.41
CA PHE A 30 17.89 -0.02 -0.90
C PHE A 30 17.89 0.99 0.26
N TRP A 31 18.30 2.23 -0.04
CA TRP A 31 18.20 3.35 0.91
C TRP A 31 16.74 3.59 1.30
N SER A 32 16.51 4.03 2.53
CA SER A 32 15.19 4.53 2.92
C SER A 32 14.88 5.82 2.18
N LEU A 33 13.60 6.22 2.17
CA LEU A 33 13.25 7.60 1.92
C LEU A 33 13.95 8.52 2.93
N PRO A 34 14.27 9.77 2.57
CA PRO A 34 14.83 10.75 3.49
C PRO A 34 13.96 10.90 4.74
N LEU A 35 14.60 10.90 5.91
CA LEU A 35 13.95 11.20 7.18
C LEU A 35 14.16 12.68 7.47
N GLU A 36 13.08 13.46 7.40
CA GLU A 36 13.10 14.93 7.51
C GLU A 36 12.74 15.42 8.93
N GLY A 37 12.27 14.52 9.81
CA GLY A 37 11.84 14.83 11.17
C GLY A 37 12.38 13.88 12.23
N SER A 38 12.54 14.38 13.46
CA SER A 38 12.90 13.55 14.62
C SER A 38 11.78 12.55 14.94
N GLY A 39 12.16 11.34 15.37
CA GLY A 39 11.22 10.25 15.69
C GLY A 39 10.65 9.50 14.47
N GLN A 40 11.11 9.81 13.26
CA GLN A 40 10.78 9.00 12.09
C GLN A 40 11.62 7.72 12.08
N HIS A 41 10.96 6.59 11.87
CA HIS A 41 11.63 5.28 11.82
C HIS A 41 11.84 4.86 10.36
N PRO A 42 13.09 4.61 9.93
CA PRO A 42 13.35 4.12 8.58
C PRO A 42 12.74 2.73 8.41
N ARG A 43 11.95 2.58 7.37
CA ARG A 43 11.34 1.32 6.96
C ARG A 43 12.35 0.42 6.24
N LEU A 44 13.41 0.01 6.94
CA LEU A 44 14.50 -0.84 6.42
C LEU A 44 14.44 -2.26 7.00
N PRO A 45 14.96 -3.27 6.30
CA PRO A 45 15.17 -4.60 6.89
C PRO A 45 16.27 -4.55 7.95
N TRP A 46 16.22 -5.48 8.91
CA TRP A 46 17.25 -5.59 9.93
C TRP A 46 18.52 -6.22 9.37
N GLY A 47 19.67 -5.71 9.82
CA GLY A 47 20.97 -6.19 9.39
C GLY A 47 22.01 -6.01 10.48
N ARG A 48 23.11 -6.77 10.40
CA ARG A 48 24.25 -6.62 11.31
C ARG A 48 24.92 -5.25 11.22
N TYR A 49 24.80 -4.61 10.06
CA TYR A 49 25.35 -3.31 9.77
C TYR A 49 24.26 -2.43 9.18
N PHE A 50 24.33 -1.13 9.45
CA PHE A 50 23.52 -0.14 8.78
C PHE A 50 24.44 0.94 8.19
N GLN A 51 23.95 1.60 7.15
CA GLN A 51 24.58 2.80 6.58
C GLN A 51 23.67 3.99 6.80
N LEU A 52 24.27 5.14 7.06
CA LEU A 52 23.55 6.41 7.20
C LEU A 52 24.15 7.43 6.22
N ARG A 53 23.27 8.15 5.53
CA ARG A 53 23.61 9.32 4.73
C ARG A 53 22.91 10.53 5.33
N VAL A 54 23.69 11.55 5.69
CA VAL A 54 23.16 12.84 6.17
C VAL A 54 23.38 13.87 5.07
N GLN A 55 22.28 14.49 4.63
CA GLN A 55 22.29 15.59 3.67
C GLN A 55 21.88 16.86 4.40
N LEU A 56 22.70 17.90 4.30
CA LEU A 56 22.51 19.18 4.98
C LEU A 56 22.28 20.25 3.91
N GLU A 57 21.08 20.79 3.84
CA GLU A 57 20.67 21.79 2.84
C GLU A 57 20.40 23.14 3.50
N THR A 58 20.61 24.22 2.75
CA THR A 58 20.42 25.60 3.20
C THR A 58 19.93 26.45 2.02
N ASP A 59 18.90 27.27 2.25
CA ASP A 59 18.41 28.23 1.26
C ASP A 59 19.15 29.57 1.34
N GLY A 60 19.90 29.80 2.42
CA GLY A 60 20.66 31.02 2.69
C GLY A 60 22.13 30.91 2.29
N LEU A 61 22.61 31.84 1.46
CA LEU A 61 24.03 31.94 1.04
C LEU A 61 25.03 32.07 2.20
N TRP A 62 24.57 32.51 3.37
CA TRP A 62 25.39 32.72 4.58
C TRP A 62 24.94 31.87 5.77
N GLU A 63 24.01 30.94 5.54
CA GLU A 63 23.53 30.00 6.55
C GLU A 63 24.25 28.66 6.36
N PHE A 64 24.73 28.09 7.47
CA PHE A 64 25.42 26.81 7.47
C PHE A 64 24.62 25.82 8.29
N ALA A 65 24.24 24.70 7.67
CA ALA A 65 23.64 23.61 8.40
C ALA A 65 24.72 22.88 9.22
N ARG A 66 24.42 22.62 10.49
CA ARG A 66 25.30 21.88 11.41
C ARG A 66 24.49 20.77 12.07
N LEU A 67 25.01 19.56 12.01
CA LEU A 67 24.55 18.44 12.83
C LEU A 67 25.31 18.49 14.17
N ASP A 68 24.61 18.79 15.26
CA ASP A 68 25.24 18.89 16.59
C ASP A 68 25.45 17.53 17.24
N SER A 69 24.45 16.65 17.15
CA SER A 69 24.52 15.27 17.64
C SER A 69 23.65 14.34 16.80
N LEU A 70 24.08 13.09 16.69
CA LEU A 70 23.30 11.99 16.14
C LEU A 70 23.31 10.86 17.17
N GLN A 71 22.13 10.51 17.67
CA GLN A 71 21.93 9.37 18.55
C GLN A 71 21.15 8.29 17.80
N ILE A 72 21.63 7.06 17.90
CA ILE A 72 21.00 5.90 17.29
C ILE A 72 20.69 4.93 18.42
N GLU A 73 19.40 4.68 18.62
CA GLU A 73 18.92 3.74 19.61
C GLU A 73 18.52 2.46 18.90
N ILE A 74 19.18 1.36 19.26
CA ILE A 74 18.78 0.03 18.83
C ILE A 74 17.93 -0.54 19.96
N ALA A 75 16.64 -0.64 19.69
CA ALA A 75 15.67 -1.28 20.58
C ALA A 75 16.10 -2.72 20.89
N PRO A 76 15.93 -3.20 22.14
CA PRO A 76 15.95 -4.64 22.38
C PRO A 76 14.86 -5.27 21.51
N LEU A 77 15.22 -6.36 20.81
CA LEU A 77 14.26 -7.07 19.97
C LEU A 77 13.16 -7.68 20.85
N LEU A 78 11.90 -7.49 20.43
CA LEU A 78 10.75 -8.11 21.07
C LEU A 78 10.78 -9.62 20.89
N ALA A 79 11.27 -10.07 19.73
CA ALA A 79 11.50 -11.46 19.37
C ALA A 79 12.75 -11.60 18.49
N ASP A 80 13.34 -12.78 18.42
CA ASP A 80 14.54 -12.98 17.59
C ASP A 80 14.20 -12.89 16.09
N ARG A 81 13.01 -13.36 15.71
CA ARG A 81 12.49 -13.19 14.36
C ARG A 81 10.96 -13.14 14.37
N VAL A 82 10.38 -12.39 13.45
CA VAL A 82 8.94 -12.35 13.23
C VAL A 82 8.69 -12.63 11.76
N VAL A 83 8.02 -13.74 11.49
CA VAL A 83 7.76 -14.22 10.13
C VAL A 83 6.28 -14.14 9.86
N GLY A 84 5.91 -13.78 8.64
CA GLY A 84 4.54 -13.73 8.20
C GLY A 84 4.39 -14.20 6.77
N GLU A 85 3.19 -14.67 6.48
CA GLU A 85 2.79 -15.04 5.14
C GLU A 85 1.32 -14.77 4.91
N ILE A 86 0.95 -14.51 3.66
CA ILE A 86 -0.43 -14.18 3.29
C ILE A 86 -0.91 -15.08 2.16
N VAL A 87 -2.15 -15.53 2.26
CA VAL A 87 -2.83 -16.36 1.24
C VAL A 87 -4.26 -15.89 1.06
N LEU A 88 -4.94 -16.44 0.05
CA LEU A 88 -6.40 -16.31 -0.03
C LEU A 88 -7.05 -17.21 1.00
N ALA A 89 -8.13 -16.74 1.62
CA ALA A 89 -8.87 -17.55 2.59
C ALA A 89 -9.38 -18.88 1.99
N GLU A 90 -9.68 -18.89 0.69
CA GLU A 90 -10.17 -20.07 -0.05
C GLU A 90 -9.06 -20.89 -0.72
N GLU A 91 -7.84 -20.35 -0.84
CA GLU A 91 -6.69 -21.01 -1.47
C GLU A 91 -5.44 -20.90 -0.56
N PRO A 92 -5.33 -21.75 0.48
CA PRO A 92 -4.19 -21.74 1.40
C PRO A 92 -2.85 -22.13 0.77
N HIS A 93 -2.88 -22.90 -0.33
CA HIS A 93 -1.69 -23.39 -1.04
C HIS A 93 -1.70 -22.89 -2.49
N PRO A 94 -1.39 -21.60 -2.72
CA PRO A 94 -1.38 -21.03 -4.07
C PRO A 94 -0.33 -21.70 -4.96
N GLN A 95 -0.63 -21.83 -6.25
CA GLN A 95 0.30 -22.44 -7.21
C GLN A 95 1.63 -21.68 -7.29
N GLY A 96 2.74 -22.39 -7.08
CA GLY A 96 4.08 -21.80 -7.06
C GLY A 96 4.30 -20.82 -5.91
N GLY A 97 3.47 -20.89 -4.85
CA GLY A 97 3.51 -19.99 -3.70
C GLY A 97 3.00 -18.58 -3.98
N GLN A 98 2.56 -18.28 -5.20
CA GLN A 98 2.21 -16.93 -5.62
C GLN A 98 0.72 -16.64 -5.50
N VAL A 99 0.36 -15.75 -4.57
CA VAL A 99 -1.03 -15.31 -4.39
C VAL A 99 -1.44 -14.39 -5.54
N ARG A 100 -2.56 -14.72 -6.19
CA ARG A 100 -3.07 -13.99 -7.36
C ARG A 100 -4.51 -13.59 -7.17
N VAL A 101 -4.83 -12.30 -7.36
CA VAL A 101 -6.20 -11.78 -7.15
C VAL A 101 -6.67 -10.90 -8.31
N PRO A 102 -7.97 -10.86 -8.63
CA PRO A 102 -8.50 -9.85 -9.55
C PRO A 102 -8.26 -8.44 -8.99
N ALA A 103 -7.70 -7.54 -9.79
CA ALA A 103 -7.52 -6.15 -9.37
C ALA A 103 -8.89 -5.47 -9.13
N GLY A 104 -8.99 -4.70 -8.05
CA GLY A 104 -10.19 -3.96 -7.66
C GLY A 104 -11.26 -4.76 -6.93
N ALA A 105 -11.12 -6.07 -6.84
CA ALA A 105 -12.07 -6.91 -6.10
C ALA A 105 -11.72 -6.92 -4.61
N LYS A 106 -12.73 -6.71 -3.76
CA LYS A 106 -12.62 -6.95 -2.33
C LYS A 106 -12.45 -8.45 -2.10
N THR A 107 -11.31 -8.85 -1.57
CA THR A 107 -10.89 -10.25 -1.49
C THR A 107 -10.56 -10.63 -0.04
N PRO A 108 -11.03 -11.79 0.45
CA PRO A 108 -10.67 -12.28 1.78
C PRO A 108 -9.28 -12.97 1.76
N PHE A 109 -8.45 -12.57 2.71
CA PHE A 109 -7.11 -13.11 2.93
C PHE A 109 -6.96 -13.70 4.34
N THR A 110 -6.03 -14.64 4.44
CA THR A 110 -5.52 -15.17 5.71
C THR A 110 -4.07 -14.74 5.84
N TYR A 111 -3.74 -14.08 6.94
CA TYR A 111 -2.40 -13.65 7.30
C TYR A 111 -1.93 -14.44 8.51
N ASP A 112 -0.92 -15.29 8.34
CA ASP A 112 -0.28 -15.99 9.45
C ASP A 112 0.93 -15.20 9.94
N LEU A 113 1.12 -15.20 11.25
CA LEU A 113 2.27 -14.60 11.89
C LEU A 113 2.86 -15.59 12.91
N GLY A 114 4.14 -15.86 12.75
CA GLY A 114 4.95 -16.66 13.67
C GLY A 114 6.03 -15.79 14.31
N VAL A 115 6.31 -16.06 15.58
CA VAL A 115 7.33 -15.35 16.35
C VAL A 115 8.32 -16.35 16.89
N GLU A 116 9.59 -16.18 16.50
CA GLU A 116 10.68 -17.04 16.93
C GLU A 116 11.42 -16.38 18.10
N PHE A 117 11.62 -17.15 19.17
CA PHE A 117 12.40 -16.74 20.33
C PHE A 117 13.57 -17.70 20.55
N ALA A 118 14.79 -17.17 20.54
CA ALA A 118 16.00 -17.91 20.87
C ALA A 118 16.29 -17.89 22.38
N SER A 119 15.72 -16.93 23.12
CA SER A 119 15.93 -16.77 24.56
C SER A 119 14.62 -16.47 25.30
N ALA A 120 14.52 -16.99 26.52
CA ALA A 120 13.30 -16.90 27.34
C ALA A 120 13.12 -15.54 28.04
N ASP A 121 14.09 -14.63 27.93
CA ASP A 121 14.09 -13.28 28.50
C ASP A 121 13.52 -12.22 27.54
N ARG A 122 13.10 -12.64 26.34
CA ARG A 122 12.46 -11.76 25.36
C ARG A 122 11.13 -11.23 25.89
N ILE A 123 10.92 -9.93 25.70
CA ILE A 123 9.74 -9.19 26.20
C ILE A 123 8.45 -9.68 25.53
N GLY A 124 8.54 -10.12 24.27
CA GLY A 124 7.38 -10.46 23.46
C GLY A 124 6.61 -9.23 22.98
N CYS A 125 5.47 -9.44 22.34
CA CYS A 125 4.64 -8.39 21.77
C CYS A 125 3.16 -8.63 22.04
N ASP A 126 2.38 -7.57 22.14
CA ASP A 126 0.94 -7.65 22.44
C ASP A 126 0.09 -6.79 21.49
N ALA A 127 0.70 -6.30 20.40
CA ALA A 127 0.04 -5.59 19.33
C ALA A 127 0.64 -5.97 17.98
N VAL A 128 -0.22 -6.08 16.97
CA VAL A 128 0.15 -6.33 15.57
C VAL A 128 -0.49 -5.26 14.69
N ARG A 129 0.31 -4.48 13.98
CA ARG A 129 -0.14 -3.59 12.91
C ARG A 129 -0.03 -4.31 11.58
N ILE A 130 -1.13 -4.40 10.85
CA ILE A 130 -1.16 -4.88 9.46
C ILE A 130 -1.29 -3.67 8.54
N SER A 131 -0.37 -3.58 7.57
CA SER A 131 -0.41 -2.59 6.49
C SER A 131 -0.75 -3.29 5.19
N ALA A 132 -1.74 -2.80 4.47
CA ALA A 132 -2.15 -3.29 3.16
C ALA A 132 -1.83 -2.26 2.06
N PRO A 133 -1.81 -2.69 0.79
CA PRO A 133 -1.59 -1.78 -0.35
C PRO A 133 -2.68 -0.71 -0.53
N ALA A 134 -3.87 -0.97 0.02
CA ALA A 134 -5.02 -0.08 -0.01
C ALA A 134 -5.87 -0.31 1.25
N GLU A 135 -7.19 -0.12 1.16
CA GLU A 135 -8.12 -0.36 2.26
C GLU A 135 -8.13 -1.84 2.68
N ALA A 136 -8.04 -2.08 3.99
CA ALA A 136 -8.15 -3.41 4.58
C ALA A 136 -9.04 -3.40 5.84
N THR A 137 -9.86 -4.42 6.00
CA THR A 137 -10.76 -4.59 7.14
C THR A 137 -10.47 -5.90 7.85
N PHE A 138 -10.28 -5.82 9.17
CA PHE A 138 -10.15 -6.98 10.04
C PHE A 138 -11.42 -7.83 10.05
N SER A 139 -11.26 -9.16 10.04
CA SER A 139 -12.36 -10.14 10.06
C SER A 139 -12.35 -11.02 11.31
N TYR A 140 -11.23 -11.71 11.61
CA TYR A 140 -11.12 -12.59 12.77
C TYR A 140 -9.67 -12.72 13.26
N LEU A 141 -9.49 -13.21 14.49
CA LEU A 141 -8.20 -13.50 15.11
C LEU A 141 -8.22 -14.91 15.70
N GLU A 142 -7.18 -15.69 15.43
CA GLU A 142 -6.88 -16.96 16.10
C GLU A 142 -5.48 -16.93 16.68
N MET A 143 -5.26 -17.56 17.82
CA MET A 143 -3.96 -17.58 18.50
C MET A 143 -3.64 -18.96 19.08
N GLY A 144 -2.34 -19.24 19.15
CA GLY A 144 -1.77 -20.43 19.78
C GLY A 144 -1.36 -21.52 18.80
N ASP A 145 -0.92 -22.64 19.37
CA ASP A 145 -0.65 -23.90 18.67
C ASP A 145 -1.25 -25.07 19.49
N PRO A 146 -2.41 -25.62 19.10
CA PRO A 146 -3.16 -25.32 17.88
C PRO A 146 -3.83 -23.93 17.90
N LEU A 147 -4.10 -23.38 16.71
CA LEU A 147 -4.84 -22.13 16.56
C LEU A 147 -6.25 -22.25 17.14
N SER A 148 -6.65 -21.24 17.91
CA SER A 148 -7.99 -21.13 18.49
C SER A 148 -8.53 -19.71 18.35
N ALA A 149 -9.80 -19.56 18.00
CA ALA A 149 -10.45 -18.27 17.87
C ALA A 149 -10.42 -17.50 19.20
N VAL A 150 -10.01 -16.24 19.13
CA VAL A 150 -9.96 -15.31 20.27
C VAL A 150 -10.46 -13.93 19.84
N GLU A 151 -11.08 -13.20 20.77
CA GLU A 151 -11.43 -11.81 20.54
C GLU A 151 -10.22 -10.90 20.79
N PRO A 152 -9.94 -9.93 19.91
CA PRO A 152 -8.92 -8.93 20.18
C PRO A 152 -9.33 -8.06 21.38
N ASP A 153 -8.35 -7.60 22.15
CA ASP A 153 -8.59 -6.67 23.25
C ASP A 153 -9.12 -5.33 22.73
N SER A 154 -8.51 -4.82 21.65
CA SER A 154 -9.02 -3.67 20.91
C SER A 154 -8.49 -3.62 19.47
N LEU A 155 -9.16 -2.83 18.63
CA LEU A 155 -8.84 -2.64 17.22
C LEU A 155 -8.76 -1.15 16.89
N LEU A 156 -7.66 -0.72 16.27
CA LEU A 156 -7.50 0.62 15.71
C LEU A 156 -7.51 0.53 14.18
N ARG A 157 -8.38 1.29 13.52
CA ARG A 157 -8.41 1.35 12.05
C ARG A 157 -7.44 2.42 11.57
N GLU A 158 -6.66 2.08 10.54
CA GLU A 158 -5.77 3.01 9.84
C GLU A 158 -6.23 3.14 8.38
N ALA A 159 -5.72 4.13 7.63
CA ALA A 159 -6.18 4.40 6.27
C ALA A 159 -5.95 3.22 5.30
N SER A 160 -4.83 2.51 5.48
CA SER A 160 -4.41 1.39 4.64
C SER A 160 -4.11 0.15 5.48
N GLY A 161 -4.91 -0.12 6.52
CA GLY A 161 -4.60 -1.18 7.47
C GLY A 161 -5.32 -1.06 8.81
N PHE A 162 -4.80 -1.75 9.80
CA PHE A 162 -5.33 -1.73 11.16
C PHE A 162 -4.28 -2.22 12.17
N VAL A 163 -4.50 -1.89 13.43
CA VAL A 163 -3.75 -2.43 14.57
C VAL A 163 -4.68 -3.31 15.40
N VAL A 164 -4.23 -4.53 15.67
CA VAL A 164 -4.87 -5.49 16.57
C VAL A 164 -4.10 -5.52 17.87
N PHE A 165 -4.74 -5.12 18.98
CA PHE A 165 -4.21 -5.34 20.32
C PHE A 165 -4.65 -6.72 20.80
N LEU A 166 -3.68 -7.56 21.11
CA LEU A 166 -3.89 -8.96 21.43
C LEU A 166 -4.45 -9.09 22.87
N PRO A 167 -5.35 -10.06 23.12
CA PRO A 167 -5.89 -10.32 24.46
C PRO A 167 -4.82 -10.90 25.41
N ARG A 168 -3.76 -11.48 24.85
CA ARG A 168 -2.59 -12.00 25.55
C ARG A 168 -1.36 -11.84 24.65
N PRO A 169 -0.16 -11.62 25.21
CA PRO A 169 1.04 -11.38 24.41
C PRO A 169 1.53 -12.65 23.70
N LEU A 170 2.19 -12.48 22.57
CA LEU A 170 3.09 -13.47 22.00
C LEU A 170 4.40 -13.45 22.80
N HIS A 171 4.80 -14.60 23.34
CA HIS A 171 5.87 -14.68 24.34
C HIS A 171 6.55 -16.06 24.34
N PRO A 172 7.85 -16.18 24.71
CA PRO A 172 8.55 -17.47 24.75
C PRO A 172 7.83 -18.58 25.54
N SER A 173 7.12 -18.22 26.61
CA SER A 173 6.37 -19.16 27.46
C SER A 173 4.86 -19.21 27.19
N GLY A 174 4.40 -18.63 26.07
CA GLY A 174 2.99 -18.51 25.72
C GLY A 174 2.75 -18.80 24.24
N ASP A 175 1.76 -18.10 23.67
CA ASP A 175 1.49 -18.20 22.23
C ASP A 175 2.67 -17.63 21.44
N GLN A 176 3.02 -18.30 20.34
CA GLN A 176 4.08 -17.86 19.42
C GLN A 176 3.58 -17.75 17.99
N ARG A 177 2.29 -18.04 17.76
CA ARG A 177 1.65 -18.02 16.46
C ARG A 177 0.26 -17.40 16.58
N LEU A 178 -0.12 -16.66 15.55
CA LEU A 178 -1.48 -16.20 15.34
C LEU A 178 -1.87 -16.23 13.87
N ARG A 179 -3.16 -16.15 13.62
CA ARG A 179 -3.77 -16.04 12.30
C ARG A 179 -4.79 -14.91 12.31
N ILE A 180 -4.72 -14.04 11.31
CA ILE A 180 -5.64 -12.92 11.12
C ILE A 180 -6.37 -13.11 9.81
N GLY A 181 -7.70 -13.14 9.87
CA GLY A 181 -8.52 -12.94 8.69
C GLY A 181 -8.70 -11.46 8.39
N LEU A 182 -8.56 -11.08 7.12
CA LEU A 182 -8.84 -9.72 6.66
C LEU A 182 -9.48 -9.72 5.28
N GLU A 183 -10.17 -8.65 4.94
CA GLU A 183 -10.59 -8.37 3.57
C GLU A 183 -9.88 -7.12 3.05
N ALA A 184 -9.31 -7.18 1.85
CA ALA A 184 -8.58 -6.07 1.26
C ALA A 184 -8.79 -5.99 -0.25
N VAL A 185 -8.40 -4.86 -0.84
CA VAL A 185 -8.46 -4.63 -2.29
C VAL A 185 -7.05 -4.38 -2.83
N LEU A 186 -6.72 -4.96 -3.98
CA LEU A 186 -5.49 -4.67 -4.72
C LEU A 186 -5.81 -3.88 -5.99
N TYR A 187 -5.31 -2.65 -6.13
CA TYR A 187 -5.49 -1.85 -7.34
C TYR A 187 -4.27 -1.89 -8.28
N GLY A 188 -3.06 -2.07 -7.73
CA GLY A 188 -1.81 -2.14 -8.49
C GLY A 188 -1.56 -3.53 -9.12
N GLU A 189 -0.45 -3.65 -9.87
CA GLU A 189 0.00 -4.95 -10.41
C GLU A 189 0.47 -5.91 -9.32
N ALA A 190 0.99 -5.37 -8.23
CA ALA A 190 1.37 -6.11 -7.05
C ALA A 190 1.22 -5.21 -5.81
N GLY A 191 1.10 -5.83 -4.66
CA GLY A 191 0.98 -5.14 -3.39
C GLY A 191 1.51 -5.99 -2.24
N GLU A 192 2.23 -5.34 -1.34
CA GLU A 192 2.80 -5.95 -0.14
C GLU A 192 1.87 -5.76 1.06
N PHE A 193 1.60 -6.84 1.78
CA PHE A 193 0.88 -6.85 3.05
C PHE A 193 1.89 -6.87 4.19
N GLY A 194 2.37 -5.70 4.57
CA GLY A 194 3.35 -5.56 5.65
C GLY A 194 2.75 -5.85 7.03
N GLY A 195 3.62 -6.24 7.96
CA GLY A 195 3.26 -6.39 9.36
C GLY A 195 4.32 -5.75 10.27
N GLU A 196 3.88 -5.21 11.40
CA GLU A 196 4.75 -4.76 12.48
C GLU A 196 4.18 -5.27 13.82
N VAL A 197 5.03 -5.76 14.71
CA VAL A 197 4.66 -6.12 16.07
C VAL A 197 5.29 -5.14 17.05
N PHE A 198 4.58 -4.83 18.13
CA PHE A 198 5.10 -3.96 19.19
C PHE A 198 4.47 -4.32 20.54
N ASN A 199 5.04 -3.77 21.62
CA ASN A 199 4.46 -3.82 22.96
C ASN A 199 3.76 -2.49 23.24
N ARG A 200 2.49 -2.51 23.68
CA ARG A 200 1.70 -1.29 23.95
C ARG A 200 2.32 -0.40 25.04
N HIS A 201 3.14 -0.96 25.92
CA HIS A 201 3.85 -0.22 26.96
C HIS A 201 5.10 0.48 26.44
N GLU A 202 5.63 0.03 25.29
CA GLU A 202 6.81 0.58 24.62
C GLU A 202 6.58 0.65 23.09
N PRO A 203 5.62 1.48 22.63
CA PRO A 203 5.19 1.49 21.22
C PRO A 203 6.28 1.97 20.25
N SER A 204 7.36 2.56 20.75
CA SER A 204 8.55 2.95 19.98
C SER A 204 9.40 1.75 19.55
N LEU A 205 9.25 0.57 20.16
CA LEU A 205 9.99 -0.64 19.81
C LEU A 205 9.20 -1.49 18.80
N LEU A 206 9.03 -0.98 17.59
CA LEU A 206 8.40 -1.73 16.51
C LEU A 206 9.39 -2.72 15.88
N GLN A 207 8.93 -3.95 15.66
CA GLN A 207 9.66 -4.98 14.94
C GLN A 207 8.86 -5.42 13.72
N ARG A 208 9.51 -5.45 12.55
CA ARG A 208 8.84 -5.77 11.30
C ARG A 208 8.66 -7.27 11.13
N VAL A 209 7.57 -7.63 10.46
CA VAL A 209 7.29 -8.98 10.01
C VAL A 209 7.99 -9.20 8.66
N GLU A 210 8.77 -10.28 8.57
CA GLU A 210 9.45 -10.70 7.35
C GLU A 210 8.62 -11.74 6.61
N GLY A 211 8.66 -11.73 5.27
CA GLY A 211 8.09 -12.81 4.48
C GLY A 211 8.83 -14.13 4.73
N GLY A 212 8.09 -15.18 5.04
CA GLY A 212 8.65 -16.54 5.18
C GLY A 212 7.61 -17.57 5.55
N ASP A 213 8.03 -18.82 5.62
CA ASP A 213 7.18 -19.96 6.01
C ASP A 213 6.84 -19.87 7.50
N VAL A 214 5.56 -19.68 7.82
CA VAL A 214 5.07 -19.69 9.20
C VAL A 214 4.58 -21.08 9.58
N SER A 215 3.89 -21.75 8.65
CA SER A 215 3.36 -23.08 8.88
C SER A 215 3.10 -23.80 7.56
N VAL A 216 3.12 -25.14 7.61
CA VAL A 216 2.75 -25.99 6.47
C VAL A 216 1.28 -25.84 6.00
N GLU A 217 0.44 -25.19 6.81
CA GLU A 217 -0.96 -24.94 6.47
C GLU A 217 -1.12 -23.90 5.37
N LEU A 218 -0.15 -22.99 5.24
CA LEU A 218 -0.10 -21.97 4.21
C LEU A 218 1.11 -22.23 3.31
N GLY A 219 0.98 -21.89 2.03
CA GLY A 219 1.97 -22.27 1.02
C GLY A 219 2.65 -21.10 0.33
N SER A 220 2.57 -19.88 0.86
CA SER A 220 3.04 -18.69 0.14
C SER A 220 4.45 -18.27 0.51
N ASN A 221 4.81 -18.39 1.79
CA ASN A 221 6.09 -17.95 2.35
C ASN A 221 6.43 -16.48 2.03
N GLN A 222 5.43 -15.64 1.73
CA GLN A 222 5.63 -14.27 1.30
C GLN A 222 4.48 -13.36 1.71
N LEU A 223 4.74 -12.06 1.68
CA LEU A 223 3.77 -11.00 1.94
C LEU A 223 3.30 -10.30 0.66
N LEU A 224 3.74 -10.77 -0.50
CA LEU A 224 3.46 -10.18 -1.81
C LEU A 224 2.26 -10.84 -2.47
N VAL A 225 1.28 -10.02 -2.85
CA VAL A 225 0.11 -10.42 -3.65
C VAL A 225 0.20 -9.76 -5.01
N VAL A 226 -0.11 -10.52 -6.06
CA VAL A 226 -0.01 -10.06 -7.46
C VAL A 226 -1.38 -10.02 -8.11
N ALA A 227 -1.64 -9.03 -8.95
CA ALA A 227 -2.85 -8.99 -9.76
C ALA A 227 -2.87 -10.17 -10.76
N SER A 228 -4.02 -10.81 -10.92
CA SER A 228 -4.22 -11.87 -11.89
C SER A 228 -4.28 -11.28 -13.31
N ALA A 229 -3.69 -11.96 -14.29
CA ALA A 229 -3.70 -11.50 -15.69
C ALA A 229 -5.12 -11.37 -16.27
N ALA A 230 -6.09 -12.08 -15.70
CA ALA A 230 -7.51 -12.03 -16.08
C ALA A 230 -8.18 -10.67 -15.76
N SER A 231 -7.55 -9.79 -14.98
CA SER A 231 -7.97 -8.39 -14.87
C SER A 231 -7.54 -7.61 -16.14
N THR A 232 -8.13 -7.95 -17.28
CA THR A 232 -7.83 -7.41 -18.63
C THR A 232 -8.51 -6.07 -18.91
N GLY A 233 -9.13 -5.42 -17.93
CA GLY A 233 -9.90 -4.18 -18.08
C GLY A 233 -9.08 -2.93 -18.46
N GLY A 234 -7.75 -3.02 -18.50
CA GLY A 234 -6.86 -1.87 -18.70
C GLY A 234 -6.66 -1.06 -17.41
N VAL A 235 -6.07 0.14 -17.53
CA VAL A 235 -5.74 1.03 -16.40
C VAL A 235 -6.99 1.71 -15.80
N LEU A 236 -8.11 1.73 -16.53
CA LEU A 236 -9.35 2.36 -16.09
C LEU A 236 -10.46 1.31 -15.99
N GLY A 237 -10.96 1.11 -14.77
CA GLY A 237 -12.13 0.30 -14.46
C GLY A 237 -13.44 0.92 -14.92
N ASP A 238 -14.54 0.36 -14.44
CA ASP A 238 -15.87 0.89 -14.74
C ASP A 238 -16.04 2.30 -14.14
N VAL A 239 -16.80 3.12 -14.87
CA VAL A 239 -17.17 4.48 -14.46
C VAL A 239 -18.63 4.45 -14.04
N GLU A 240 -18.90 4.78 -12.79
CA GLU A 240 -20.24 4.89 -12.25
C GLU A 240 -20.59 6.37 -12.10
N ALA A 241 -21.79 6.77 -12.52
CA ALA A 241 -22.25 8.15 -12.42
C ALA A 241 -23.59 8.19 -11.70
N GLY A 242 -23.54 8.01 -10.37
CA GLY A 242 -24.70 8.02 -9.47
C GLY A 242 -25.72 6.90 -9.69
N ASN A 243 -26.38 6.45 -8.60
CA ASN A 243 -27.52 5.54 -8.66
C ASN A 243 -28.81 6.34 -8.49
N GLY A 244 -29.31 6.99 -9.55
CA GLY A 244 -30.56 7.74 -9.49
C GLY A 244 -30.70 8.80 -10.58
N ALA A 245 -31.86 9.47 -10.59
CA ALA A 245 -32.07 10.65 -11.40
C ALA A 245 -31.29 11.82 -10.81
N PHE A 246 -30.39 12.42 -11.58
CA PHE A 246 -29.68 13.65 -11.23
C PHE A 246 -30.54 14.87 -11.56
N THR A 247 -30.83 15.67 -10.54
CA THR A 247 -31.84 16.73 -10.58
C THR A 247 -31.26 18.01 -9.95
N PRO A 248 -30.53 18.86 -10.71
CA PRO A 248 -29.83 20.04 -10.18
C PRO A 248 -30.73 21.28 -10.03
N GLN A 249 -31.89 21.16 -9.38
CA GLN A 249 -32.83 22.27 -9.13
C GLN A 249 -32.52 23.08 -7.86
N GLY A 250 -31.62 22.61 -7.01
CA GLY A 250 -31.23 23.28 -5.77
C GLY A 250 -32.21 23.05 -4.62
N ASP A 251 -32.94 21.93 -4.60
CA ASP A 251 -33.85 21.56 -3.51
C ASP A 251 -33.18 20.71 -2.41
N GLY A 252 -31.89 20.42 -2.57
CA GLY A 252 -31.06 19.60 -1.68
C GLY A 252 -31.09 18.10 -2.00
N ILE A 253 -31.84 17.66 -3.03
CA ILE A 253 -32.04 16.25 -3.36
C ILE A 253 -31.48 15.98 -4.76
N ASN A 254 -30.50 15.07 -4.87
CA ASN A 254 -29.84 14.69 -6.12
C ASN A 254 -29.29 15.88 -6.94
N ASP A 255 -28.94 16.98 -6.27
CA ASP A 255 -28.37 18.19 -6.88
C ASP A 255 -26.89 18.04 -7.28
N LEU A 256 -26.23 16.98 -6.82
CA LEU A 256 -24.81 16.72 -7.07
C LEU A 256 -24.61 15.33 -7.67
N LEU A 257 -24.06 15.29 -8.88
CA LEU A 257 -23.65 14.07 -9.54
C LEU A 257 -22.26 13.68 -9.04
N SER A 258 -22.12 12.47 -8.51
CA SER A 258 -20.83 11.85 -8.20
C SER A 258 -20.43 10.90 -9.34
N ILE A 259 -19.38 11.26 -10.08
CA ILE A 259 -18.75 10.41 -11.08
C ILE A 259 -17.59 9.68 -10.40
N GLN A 260 -17.73 8.37 -10.24
CA GLN A 260 -16.78 7.49 -9.55
C GLN A 260 -16.10 6.57 -10.56
N TYR A 261 -14.81 6.35 -10.37
CA TYR A 261 -14.03 5.47 -11.25
C TYR A 261 -12.87 4.86 -10.49
N THR A 262 -12.35 3.75 -11.00
CA THR A 262 -11.23 3.04 -10.39
C THR A 262 -10.04 3.02 -11.34
N LEU A 263 -8.86 3.37 -10.83
CA LEU A 263 -7.60 3.27 -11.55
C LEU A 263 -6.84 2.02 -11.12
N PHE A 264 -6.44 1.21 -12.08
CA PHE A 264 -5.67 0.01 -11.89
C PHE A 264 -4.27 0.17 -12.48
N ARG A 265 -3.27 -0.47 -11.88
CA ARG A 265 -1.94 -0.66 -12.50
C ARG A 265 -1.20 0.64 -12.87
N VAL A 266 -1.48 1.73 -12.16
CA VAL A 266 -0.73 2.99 -12.29
C VAL A 266 0.52 2.89 -11.41
N ARG A 267 1.73 2.97 -11.99
CA ARG A 267 2.99 2.74 -11.27
C ARG A 267 3.28 3.75 -10.15
N GLU A 268 2.95 5.02 -10.37
CA GLU A 268 3.16 6.08 -9.39
C GLU A 268 2.02 7.10 -9.46
N SER A 269 1.74 7.61 -10.66
CA SER A 269 0.57 8.42 -10.94
C SER A 269 0.33 8.56 -12.44
N SER A 270 -0.91 8.86 -12.81
CA SER A 270 -1.34 9.15 -14.18
C SER A 270 -2.15 10.44 -14.20
N GLN A 271 -2.01 11.22 -15.28
CA GLN A 271 -2.86 12.38 -15.49
C GLN A 271 -4.27 11.91 -15.87
N VAL A 272 -5.25 12.37 -15.10
CA VAL A 272 -6.67 12.04 -15.28
C VAL A 272 -7.44 13.30 -15.65
N GLN A 273 -8.25 13.18 -16.70
CA GLN A 273 -9.20 14.19 -17.12
C GLN A 273 -10.61 13.62 -17.04
N VAL A 274 -11.46 14.29 -16.26
CA VAL A 274 -12.90 13.99 -16.18
C VAL A 274 -13.66 15.14 -16.82
N GLY A 275 -14.68 14.81 -17.60
CA GLY A 275 -15.57 15.82 -18.15
C GLY A 275 -16.93 15.27 -18.56
N LEU A 276 -17.88 16.18 -18.75
CA LEU A 276 -19.21 15.91 -19.27
C LEU A 276 -19.35 16.50 -20.66
N TYR A 277 -19.91 15.71 -21.54
CA TYR A 277 -20.05 16.02 -22.97
C TYR A 277 -21.51 15.85 -23.38
N ALA A 278 -21.98 16.71 -24.26
CA ALA A 278 -23.25 16.47 -24.95
C ALA A 278 -23.08 15.31 -25.96
N LEU A 279 -24.18 14.73 -26.43
CA LEU A 279 -24.16 13.60 -27.37
C LEU A 279 -23.50 13.94 -28.73
N ASP A 280 -23.39 15.23 -29.05
CA ASP A 280 -22.66 15.75 -30.22
C ASP A 280 -21.13 15.83 -29.99
N GLY A 281 -20.65 15.44 -28.80
CA GLY A 281 -19.24 15.48 -28.42
C GLY A 281 -18.75 16.83 -27.90
N ARG A 282 -19.62 17.84 -27.79
CA ARG A 282 -19.24 19.16 -27.27
C ARG A 282 -19.00 19.09 -25.74
N PRO A 283 -17.87 19.62 -25.23
CA PRO A 283 -17.64 19.68 -23.78
C PRO A 283 -18.62 20.65 -23.14
N VAL A 284 -19.27 20.18 -22.07
CA VAL A 284 -20.23 20.94 -21.26
C VAL A 284 -19.56 21.39 -19.97
N TRP A 285 -18.79 20.50 -19.38
CA TRP A 285 -18.05 20.73 -18.15
C TRP A 285 -16.80 19.87 -18.11
N GLN A 286 -15.73 20.35 -17.48
CA GLN A 286 -14.49 19.62 -17.29
C GLN A 286 -13.94 19.90 -15.90
N ALA A 287 -13.53 18.83 -15.20
CA ALA A 287 -12.77 18.95 -13.98
C ALA A 287 -11.37 19.49 -14.32
N GLN A 288 -10.70 20.08 -13.33
CA GLN A 288 -9.27 20.36 -13.48
C GLN A 288 -8.52 19.02 -13.64
N PRO A 289 -7.57 18.93 -14.59
CA PRO A 289 -6.72 17.75 -14.70
C PRO A 289 -6.01 17.52 -13.36
N SER A 290 -5.93 16.27 -12.94
CA SER A 290 -5.25 15.91 -11.70
C SER A 290 -4.41 14.67 -11.88
N VAL A 291 -3.33 14.60 -11.12
CA VAL A 291 -2.39 13.48 -11.11
C VAL A 291 -2.86 12.51 -10.02
N GLN A 292 -3.21 11.28 -10.41
CA GLN A 292 -3.85 10.31 -9.53
C GLN A 292 -3.14 8.95 -9.58
N GLY A 293 -2.99 8.29 -8.43
CA GLY A 293 -2.47 6.93 -8.31
C GLY A 293 -3.54 5.86 -8.45
N ALA A 294 -3.15 4.58 -8.36
CA ALA A 294 -4.09 3.46 -8.35
C ALA A 294 -5.05 3.56 -7.14
N GLY A 295 -6.32 3.20 -7.34
CA GLY A 295 -7.34 3.34 -6.31
C GLY A 295 -8.68 3.85 -6.86
N ARG A 296 -9.63 4.05 -5.95
CA ARG A 296 -10.94 4.61 -6.26
C ARG A 296 -10.90 6.14 -6.17
N HIS A 297 -11.47 6.80 -7.16
CA HIS A 297 -11.53 8.25 -7.26
C HIS A 297 -12.95 8.70 -7.53
N ALA A 298 -13.26 9.94 -7.14
CA ALA A 298 -14.56 10.54 -7.37
C ALA A 298 -14.43 12.02 -7.73
N VAL A 299 -15.26 12.47 -8.66
CA VAL A 299 -15.40 13.86 -9.05
C VAL A 299 -16.87 14.23 -8.96
N HIS A 300 -17.13 15.42 -8.42
CA HIS A 300 -18.49 15.91 -8.20
C HIS A 300 -18.83 17.02 -9.19
N TRP A 301 -20.07 17.02 -9.65
CA TRP A 301 -20.60 18.03 -10.56
C TRP A 301 -22.00 18.46 -10.15
N ASP A 302 -22.24 19.77 -10.13
CA ASP A 302 -23.47 20.42 -9.65
C ASP A 302 -24.47 20.74 -10.78
N GLY A 303 -24.23 20.23 -11.99
CA GLY A 303 -25.13 20.43 -13.12
C GLY A 303 -24.90 21.73 -13.89
N ARG A 304 -23.83 22.46 -13.59
CA ARG A 304 -23.51 23.72 -14.24
C ARG A 304 -22.45 23.59 -15.33
N ASP A 305 -22.62 24.34 -16.40
CA ASP A 305 -21.61 24.46 -17.45
C ASP A 305 -20.45 25.39 -17.04
N ALA A 306 -19.48 25.56 -17.94
CA ALA A 306 -18.33 26.45 -17.71
C ALA A 306 -18.70 27.93 -17.50
N ALA A 307 -19.92 28.36 -17.88
CA ALA A 307 -20.43 29.70 -17.64
C ALA A 307 -21.22 29.81 -16.32
N GLY A 308 -21.30 28.72 -15.54
CA GLY A 308 -22.05 28.64 -14.30
C GLY A 308 -23.57 28.49 -14.49
N GLN A 309 -24.03 28.24 -15.72
CA GLN A 309 -25.44 28.07 -16.03
C GLN A 309 -25.86 26.61 -15.91
N LEU A 310 -27.09 26.37 -15.42
CA LEU A 310 -27.64 25.02 -15.37
C LEU A 310 -27.77 24.46 -16.78
N VAL A 311 -27.32 23.22 -16.96
CA VAL A 311 -27.49 22.51 -18.23
C VAL A 311 -28.96 22.17 -18.45
N ARG A 312 -29.35 22.03 -19.73
CA ARG A 312 -30.72 21.63 -20.08
C ARG A 312 -30.99 20.16 -19.70
N PRO A 313 -32.25 19.76 -19.45
CA PRO A 313 -32.58 18.36 -19.30
C PRO A 313 -32.21 17.57 -20.56
N GLY A 314 -31.67 16.37 -20.38
CA GLY A 314 -31.19 15.56 -21.49
C GLY A 314 -30.19 14.49 -21.06
N VAL A 315 -29.66 13.76 -22.05
CA VAL A 315 -28.62 12.75 -21.84
C VAL A 315 -27.26 13.35 -22.19
N TYR A 316 -26.31 13.16 -21.29
CA TYR A 316 -24.91 13.57 -21.39
C TYR A 316 -24.01 12.34 -21.27
N LEU A 317 -22.74 12.49 -21.65
CA LEU A 317 -21.72 11.46 -21.49
C LEU A 317 -20.68 11.96 -20.50
N ALA A 318 -20.59 11.30 -19.35
CA ALA A 318 -19.43 11.42 -18.48
C ALA A 318 -18.27 10.66 -19.11
N ARG A 319 -17.16 11.36 -19.35
CA ARG A 319 -15.94 10.82 -19.95
C ARG A 319 -14.82 10.90 -18.94
N VAL A 320 -14.27 9.75 -18.60
CA VAL A 320 -13.05 9.63 -17.80
C VAL A 320 -11.93 9.17 -18.71
N GLU A 321 -10.82 9.88 -18.64
CA GLU A 321 -9.68 9.69 -19.50
C GLU A 321 -8.41 9.67 -18.68
N VAL A 322 -7.54 8.71 -18.97
CA VAL A 322 -6.29 8.49 -18.25
C VAL A 322 -5.15 8.37 -19.24
N GLU A 323 -4.10 9.15 -19.04
CA GLU A 323 -2.84 9.02 -19.77
C GLU A 323 -1.92 8.03 -19.05
N THR A 324 -1.47 7.02 -19.78
CA THR A 324 -0.65 5.92 -19.25
C THR A 324 0.59 5.73 -20.13
N ASP A 325 1.59 5.02 -19.61
CA ASP A 325 2.78 4.60 -20.35
C ASP A 325 2.44 3.74 -21.57
N GLN A 326 1.31 3.02 -21.53
CA GLN A 326 0.81 2.18 -22.63
C GLN A 326 -0.17 2.90 -23.56
N GLY A 327 -0.40 4.20 -23.36
CA GLY A 327 -1.30 5.02 -24.18
C GLY A 327 -2.50 5.56 -23.40
N ARG A 328 -3.54 5.98 -24.13
CA ARG A 328 -4.71 6.68 -23.58
C ARG A 328 -5.87 5.71 -23.33
N ALA A 329 -6.30 5.60 -22.07
CA ALA A 329 -7.49 4.84 -21.70
C ALA A 329 -8.70 5.77 -21.56
N VAL A 330 -9.84 5.40 -22.14
CA VAL A 330 -11.08 6.19 -22.09
C VAL A 330 -12.25 5.30 -21.73
N ARG A 331 -13.12 5.81 -20.84
CA ARG A 331 -14.44 5.24 -20.54
C ARG A 331 -15.50 6.32 -20.63
N LEU A 332 -16.68 5.91 -21.09
CA LEU A 332 -17.86 6.75 -21.23
C LEU A 332 -19.00 6.14 -20.45
N GLN A 333 -19.69 6.96 -19.66
CA GLN A 333 -20.88 6.58 -18.92
C GLN A 333 -22.03 7.56 -19.26
N PRO A 334 -23.19 7.08 -19.73
CA PRO A 334 -24.36 7.94 -19.92
C PRO A 334 -24.86 8.50 -18.60
N VAL A 335 -25.26 9.77 -18.61
CA VAL A 335 -25.82 10.50 -17.47
C VAL A 335 -27.10 11.19 -17.93
N ALA A 336 -28.20 10.96 -17.22
CA ALA A 336 -29.45 11.66 -17.46
C ALA A 336 -29.60 12.84 -16.49
N VAL A 337 -29.84 14.03 -17.03
CA VAL A 337 -30.22 15.23 -16.27
C VAL A 337 -31.71 15.45 -16.46
N ILE A 338 -32.47 15.51 -15.38
CA ILE A 338 -33.92 15.77 -15.41
C ILE A 338 -34.28 16.78 -14.33
N TYR A 339 -35.28 17.63 -14.57
CA TYR A 339 -35.93 18.52 -13.61
C TYR A 339 -37.16 19.17 -14.26
#